data_AF-A0AAD1HCV0-F1
#
_entry.id   AF-A0AAD1HCV0-F1
#
_cell.length_a   1.000
_cell.length_b   1.000
_cell.length_c   1.000
_cell.angle_alpha   90.00
_cell.angle_beta   90.00
_cell.angle_gamma   90.00
#
_symmetry.space_group_name_H-M   'P 1'
#
loop_
_entity.id
_entity.type
_entity.pdbx_description
1 polymer ?
#
loop_
_entity_poly.entity_id
_entity_poly.type
_entity_poly.pdbx_seq_one_letter_code
_entity_poly.pdbx_strand_id
1 'polypeptide(L)'
;MTGPLRRFDPFRPIDMLSSLWSTAAVGPVSSGAAMAYRTLFTTVRRLVVGRRLAIRLDDGELTLTVTEFDSRLDVRALAVGQLNDVRIAARDICWQGNEFEHATAVLHNVHMRPTMPPVLVAAPVDLTLEVPTTALHDLFRWAAPRLSGEVGSDGVARLRMARRPLLGHLEVDARLDGSTLWLRPRVAVVRTSRWTLPARTPAYPVRLPELPHGLRLTGIAFAPDAVHLSASVAEWQMDMPRSRVEDIIGQLSVAGVPLNLTRLTRLL
;
A
#
# COMPACT_ATOMS: atom_id res chain seq x y z
N MET A 1 53.18 -10.75 -1.27
CA MET A 1 52.01 -9.84 -1.36
C MET A 1 50.77 -10.69 -1.59
N THR A 2 49.89 -10.79 -0.60
CA THR A 2 48.45 -11.13 -0.72
C THR A 2 47.85 -11.18 0.70
N GLY A 3 47.26 -10.07 1.14
CA GLY A 3 46.50 -10.02 2.39
C GLY A 3 45.14 -10.73 2.20
N PRO A 4 44.58 -11.36 3.25
CA PRO A 4 43.33 -12.08 3.13
C PRO A 4 42.18 -11.09 2.86
N LEU A 5 41.39 -11.40 1.82
CA LEU A 5 40.17 -10.70 1.47
C LEU A 5 39.23 -10.71 2.69
N ARG A 6 39.00 -9.53 3.28
CA ARG A 6 37.93 -9.29 4.27
C ARG A 6 36.60 -9.72 3.64
N ARG A 7 36.11 -10.90 4.02
CA ARG A 7 34.74 -11.34 3.78
C ARG A 7 33.82 -10.31 4.43
N PHE A 8 33.08 -9.57 3.61
CA PHE A 8 32.06 -8.62 4.07
C PHE A 8 30.92 -9.41 4.71
N ASP A 9 30.70 -9.20 6.00
CA ASP A 9 29.68 -9.88 6.79
C ASP A 9 28.49 -8.93 6.99
N PRO A 10 27.32 -9.18 6.37
CA PRO A 10 26.16 -8.29 6.45
C PRO A 10 25.53 -8.22 7.85
N PHE A 11 25.95 -9.05 8.80
CA PHE A 11 25.42 -9.10 10.17
C PHE A 11 26.27 -8.32 11.20
N ARG A 12 27.51 -7.96 10.87
CA ARG A 12 28.36 -7.11 11.73
C ARG A 12 27.73 -5.76 12.15
N PRO A 13 26.93 -5.09 11.30
CA PRO A 13 26.22 -3.89 11.69
C PRO A 13 25.14 -4.14 12.74
N ILE A 14 24.51 -5.32 12.75
CA ILE A 14 23.44 -5.69 13.72
C ILE A 14 24.00 -5.86 15.12
N ASP A 15 25.21 -6.42 15.25
CA ASP A 15 25.91 -6.49 16.53
C ASP A 15 26.32 -5.09 17.02
N MET A 16 26.78 -4.20 16.13
CA MET A 16 27.01 -2.78 16.47
C MET A 16 25.71 -2.07 16.89
N LEU A 17 24.59 -2.35 16.23
CA LEU A 17 23.27 -1.84 16.60
C LEU A 17 22.84 -2.34 17.98
N SER A 18 23.12 -3.60 18.33
CA SER A 18 22.79 -4.17 19.63
C SER A 18 23.51 -3.50 20.81
N SER A 19 24.78 -3.11 20.61
CA SER A 19 25.57 -2.41 21.62
C SER A 19 25.17 -0.94 21.78
N LEU A 20 24.78 -0.28 20.68
CA LEU A 20 24.30 1.11 20.67
C LEU A 20 22.85 1.25 21.18
N TRP A 21 21.99 0.25 20.95
CA TRP A 21 20.62 0.22 21.50
C TRP A 21 20.59 -0.07 23.00
N SER A 22 21.51 -0.90 23.49
CA SER A 22 21.66 -1.15 24.94
C SER A 22 22.08 0.10 25.72
N THR A 23 22.72 1.06 25.05
CA THR A 23 23.10 2.37 25.63
C THR A 23 22.02 3.44 25.46
N ALA A 24 21.13 3.30 24.46
CA ALA A 24 19.99 4.19 24.23
C ALA A 24 18.82 3.96 25.21
N ALA A 25 18.78 2.80 25.90
CA ALA A 25 17.73 2.51 26.89
C ALA A 25 17.90 3.25 28.23
N VAL A 26 19.03 3.96 28.46
CA VAL A 26 19.35 4.58 29.77
C VAL A 26 19.95 6.00 29.65
N GLY A 27 19.91 6.65 28.49
CA GLY A 27 20.51 7.99 28.32
C GLY A 27 19.96 8.79 27.13
N PRO A 28 20.21 10.12 27.08
CA PRO A 28 19.58 11.01 26.10
C PRO A 28 19.95 10.57 24.69
N VAL A 29 18.93 10.48 23.83
CA VAL A 29 19.01 9.95 22.48
C VAL A 29 20.08 10.72 21.71
N SER A 30 21.24 10.08 21.55
CA SER A 30 22.43 10.69 20.95
C SER A 30 22.49 10.40 19.45
N SER A 31 23.37 11.12 18.75
CA SER A 31 23.71 10.94 17.33
C SER A 31 23.98 9.48 16.91
N GLY A 32 24.32 8.58 17.86
CA GLY A 32 24.48 7.14 17.62
C GLY A 32 23.17 6.42 17.27
N ALA A 33 22.04 6.78 17.89
CA ALA A 33 20.73 6.19 17.57
C ALA A 33 20.26 6.60 16.17
N ALA A 34 20.51 7.86 15.78
CA ALA A 34 20.18 8.34 14.44
C ALA A 34 20.95 7.57 13.35
N MET A 35 22.25 7.31 13.56
CA MET A 35 23.08 6.52 12.64
C MET A 35 22.65 5.04 12.59
N ALA A 36 22.18 4.51 13.72
CA ALA A 36 21.62 3.17 13.81
C ALA A 36 20.36 3.02 12.94
N TYR A 37 19.37 3.91 13.12
CA TYR A 37 18.14 3.90 12.32
C TYR A 37 18.40 4.11 10.83
N ARG A 38 19.30 5.04 10.47
CA ARG A 38 19.69 5.27 9.08
C ARG A 38 20.33 4.03 8.43
N THR A 39 21.17 3.33 9.17
CA THR A 39 21.82 2.10 8.68
C THR A 39 20.79 0.99 8.48
N LEU A 40 19.90 0.78 9.45
CA LEU A 40 18.78 -0.16 9.34
C LEU A 40 17.93 0.14 8.11
N PHE A 41 17.49 1.38 7.94
CA PHE A 41 16.69 1.80 6.78
C PHE A 41 17.40 1.52 5.46
N THR A 42 18.69 1.87 5.37
CA THR A 42 19.50 1.64 4.16
C THR A 42 19.66 0.15 3.85
N THR A 43 19.81 -0.69 4.87
CA THR A 43 19.89 -2.14 4.72
C THR A 43 18.57 -2.72 4.24
N VAL A 44 17.44 -2.34 4.87
CA VAL A 44 16.11 -2.79 4.45
C VAL A 44 15.82 -2.36 3.01
N ARG A 45 16.11 -1.09 2.65
CA ARG A 45 15.97 -0.59 1.28
C ARG A 45 16.70 -1.48 0.27
N ARG A 46 17.96 -1.84 0.54
CA ARG A 46 18.77 -2.70 -0.34
C ARG A 46 18.25 -4.14 -0.43
N LEU A 47 17.62 -4.63 0.63
CA LEU A 47 17.05 -5.98 0.65
C LEU A 47 15.69 -6.04 -0.04
N VAL A 48 14.92 -4.96 -0.03
CA VAL A 48 13.53 -4.94 -0.49
C VAL A 48 13.41 -4.47 -1.94
N VAL A 49 14.11 -3.40 -2.32
CA VAL A 49 13.98 -2.78 -3.65
C VAL A 49 14.48 -3.74 -4.74
N GLY A 50 13.67 -3.92 -5.77
CA GLY A 50 13.91 -4.82 -6.90
C GLY A 50 13.60 -6.29 -6.60
N ARG A 51 13.15 -6.64 -5.38
CA ARG A 51 12.82 -8.01 -5.02
C ARG A 51 11.31 -8.27 -5.05
N ARG A 52 10.96 -9.49 -5.45
CA ARG A 52 9.62 -10.04 -5.27
C ARG A 52 9.48 -10.53 -3.83
N LEU A 53 8.57 -9.92 -3.10
CA LEU A 53 8.21 -10.27 -1.73
C LEU A 53 6.89 -11.03 -1.75
N ALA A 54 6.82 -12.09 -0.97
CA ALA A 54 5.57 -12.73 -0.58
C ALA A 54 5.26 -12.31 0.84
N ILE A 55 4.06 -11.82 1.10
CA ILE A 55 3.59 -11.30 2.37
C ILE A 55 2.37 -12.10 2.76
N ARG A 56 2.43 -12.80 3.90
CA ARG A 56 1.27 -13.51 4.42
C ARG A 56 0.48 -12.60 5.34
N LEU A 57 -0.76 -12.31 4.94
CA LEU A 57 -1.78 -11.56 5.67
C LEU A 57 -2.84 -12.54 6.20
N ASP A 58 -3.70 -12.09 7.11
CA ASP A 58 -4.77 -12.92 7.68
C ASP A 58 -5.76 -13.40 6.60
N ASP A 59 -6.01 -12.54 5.62
CA ASP A 59 -6.91 -12.80 4.49
C ASP A 59 -6.21 -13.43 3.28
N GLY A 60 -4.95 -13.87 3.39
CA GLY A 60 -4.25 -14.60 2.33
C GLY A 60 -2.83 -14.09 2.02
N GLU A 61 -2.24 -14.62 0.96
CA GLU A 61 -0.89 -14.25 0.52
C GLU A 61 -0.94 -13.12 -0.52
N LEU A 62 -0.17 -12.07 -0.25
CA LEU A 62 0.07 -10.91 -1.10
C LEU A 62 1.48 -11.05 -1.68
N THR A 63 1.62 -11.16 -2.99
CA THR A 63 2.94 -11.11 -3.63
C THR A 63 3.10 -9.81 -4.38
N LEU A 64 4.25 -9.16 -4.26
CA LEU A 64 4.53 -7.88 -4.92
C LEU A 64 6.02 -7.70 -5.18
N THR A 65 6.38 -6.90 -6.16
CA THR A 65 7.76 -6.48 -6.39
C THR A 65 7.92 -5.04 -5.93
N VAL A 66 8.74 -4.80 -4.89
CA VAL A 66 8.96 -3.42 -4.42
C VAL A 66 9.90 -2.71 -5.38
N THR A 67 9.46 -1.59 -5.94
CA THR A 67 10.22 -0.76 -6.89
C THR A 67 10.86 0.44 -6.21
N GLU A 68 10.23 0.97 -5.17
CA GLU A 68 10.70 2.14 -4.43
C GLU A 68 10.52 1.90 -2.93
N PHE A 69 11.54 2.28 -2.15
CA PHE A 69 11.46 2.34 -0.69
C PHE A 69 12.37 3.47 -0.24
N ASP A 70 11.77 4.63 0.02
CA ASP A 70 12.50 5.88 0.20
C ASP A 70 11.96 6.69 1.38
N SER A 71 12.85 7.42 2.04
CA SER A 71 12.52 8.28 3.17
C SER A 71 13.48 9.45 3.24
N ARG A 72 12.94 10.64 3.56
CA ARG A 72 13.72 11.85 3.81
C ARG A 72 14.23 11.84 5.25
N LEU A 73 15.26 11.04 5.47
CA LEU A 73 15.90 10.87 6.77
C LEU A 73 16.70 12.13 7.15
N ASP A 74 16.15 12.96 8.04
CA ASP A 74 16.89 14.04 8.70
C ASP A 74 17.56 13.48 9.97
N VAL A 75 18.87 13.68 10.10
CA VAL A 75 19.66 13.22 11.26
C VAL A 75 19.12 13.81 12.57
N ARG A 76 18.57 15.03 12.54
CA ARG A 76 17.97 15.67 13.72
C ARG A 76 16.65 15.01 14.11
N ALA A 77 15.79 14.72 13.14
CA ALA A 77 14.52 14.02 13.34
C ALA A 77 14.76 12.58 13.82
N LEU A 78 15.76 11.90 13.25
CA LEU A 78 16.13 10.54 13.67
C LEU A 78 16.66 10.48 15.10
N ALA A 79 17.31 11.55 15.58
CA ALA A 79 17.74 11.65 16.97
C ALA A 79 16.57 11.73 17.97
N VAL A 80 15.35 12.00 17.52
CA VAL A 80 14.13 11.93 18.34
C VAL A 80 13.22 10.75 17.94
N GLY A 81 13.73 9.82 17.14
CA GLY A 81 12.98 8.64 16.69
C GLY A 81 11.97 8.91 15.57
N GLN A 82 12.09 10.04 14.86
CA GLN A 82 11.26 10.38 13.71
C GLN A 82 11.96 9.98 12.39
N LEU A 83 11.22 9.29 11.53
CA LEU A 83 11.60 8.87 10.19
C LEU A 83 10.96 9.75 9.10
N ASN A 84 10.18 10.76 9.49
CA ASN A 84 9.43 11.65 8.57
C ASN A 84 8.53 10.82 7.64
N ASP A 85 8.57 11.07 6.34
CA ASP A 85 7.72 10.36 5.38
C ASP A 85 8.47 9.18 4.79
N VAL A 86 7.80 8.04 4.72
CA VAL A 86 8.28 6.82 4.07
C VAL A 86 7.39 6.50 2.89
N ARG A 87 7.99 6.49 1.69
CA ARG A 87 7.33 6.15 0.45
C ARG A 87 7.73 4.74 0.03
N ILE A 88 6.72 3.93 -0.29
CA ILE A 88 6.88 2.57 -0.78
C ILE A 88 6.11 2.47 -2.10
N ALA A 89 6.74 2.00 -3.16
CA ALA A 89 6.05 1.70 -4.41
C ALA A 89 6.29 0.24 -4.77
N ALA A 90 5.26 -0.40 -5.30
CA ALA A 90 5.28 -1.79 -5.68
C ALA A 90 4.60 -1.99 -7.03
N ARG A 91 5.00 -3.06 -7.72
CA ARG A 91 4.40 -3.52 -8.98
C ARG A 91 4.19 -5.02 -8.98
N ASP A 92 3.54 -5.54 -10.02
CA ASP A 92 3.29 -6.97 -10.22
C ASP A 92 2.62 -7.60 -8.99
N ILE A 93 1.61 -6.90 -8.46
CA ILE A 93 0.95 -7.21 -7.21
C ILE A 93 -0.09 -8.27 -7.46
N CYS A 94 -0.03 -9.39 -6.75
CA CYS A 94 -1.04 -10.44 -6.82
C CYS A 94 -1.58 -10.72 -5.42
N TRP A 95 -2.91 -10.62 -5.27
CA TRP A 95 -3.61 -10.86 -4.01
C TRP A 95 -4.94 -11.58 -4.27
N GLN A 96 -5.13 -12.73 -3.63
CA GLN A 96 -6.30 -13.61 -3.82
C GLN A 96 -6.65 -13.89 -5.30
N GLY A 97 -5.64 -14.01 -6.16
CA GLY A 97 -5.81 -14.25 -7.60
C GLY A 97 -6.12 -13.00 -8.43
N ASN A 98 -6.26 -11.82 -7.82
CA ASN A 98 -6.35 -10.55 -8.53
C ASN A 98 -4.95 -10.00 -8.78
N GLU A 99 -4.71 -9.49 -9.99
CA GLU A 99 -3.47 -8.84 -10.37
C GLU A 99 -3.66 -7.32 -10.45
N PHE A 100 -2.73 -6.58 -9.85
CA PHE A 100 -2.66 -5.12 -9.89
C PHE A 100 -1.28 -4.70 -10.39
N GLU A 101 -1.26 -3.71 -11.29
CA GLU A 101 -0.02 -3.32 -11.95
C GLU A 101 0.88 -2.50 -11.02
N HIS A 102 0.29 -1.56 -10.29
CA HIS A 102 1.05 -0.61 -9.49
C HIS A 102 0.30 -0.21 -8.21
N ALA A 103 1.05 -0.10 -7.11
CA ALA A 103 0.57 0.52 -5.89
C ALA A 103 1.66 1.38 -5.26
N THR A 104 1.24 2.47 -4.63
CA THR A 104 2.10 3.35 -3.85
C THR A 104 1.49 3.52 -2.45
N ALA A 105 2.31 3.39 -1.42
CA ALA A 105 1.98 3.73 -0.05
C ALA A 105 2.89 4.87 0.43
N VAL A 106 2.31 5.91 1.01
CA VAL A 106 3.04 7.02 1.64
C VAL A 106 2.62 7.04 3.11
N LEU A 107 3.55 6.66 3.97
CA LEU A 107 3.39 6.72 5.41
C LEU A 107 3.92 8.07 5.87
N HIS A 108 3.04 8.95 6.34
CA HIS A 108 3.43 10.28 6.81
C HIS A 108 3.80 10.27 8.29
N ASN A 109 4.73 11.16 8.67
CA ASN A 109 5.13 11.37 10.06
C ASN A 109 5.43 10.06 10.81
N VAL A 110 6.20 9.17 10.18
CA VAL A 110 6.61 7.91 10.76
C VAL A 110 7.51 8.19 11.96
N HIS A 111 7.15 7.67 13.12
CA HIS A 111 7.93 7.84 14.34
C HIS A 111 7.80 6.64 15.28
N MET A 112 8.81 6.45 16.12
CA MET A 112 8.80 5.41 17.13
C MET A 112 8.33 5.97 18.48
N ARG A 113 7.22 5.46 19.00
CA ARG A 113 6.73 5.77 20.34
C ARG A 113 7.51 4.96 21.38
N PRO A 114 8.10 5.62 22.39
CA PRO A 114 8.85 4.97 23.46
C PRO A 114 7.89 4.30 24.45
N THR A 115 7.34 3.16 24.06
CA THR A 115 6.47 2.30 24.88
C THR A 115 7.19 0.97 25.13
N MET A 116 6.67 0.12 26.02
CA MET A 116 7.21 -1.23 26.26
C MET A 116 6.16 -2.27 25.84
N PRO A 117 6.28 -2.91 24.66
CA PRO A 117 7.34 -2.77 23.64
C PRO A 117 7.25 -1.47 22.82
N PRO A 118 8.33 -1.02 22.13
CA PRO A 118 8.30 0.15 21.26
C PRO A 118 7.28 -0.02 20.13
N VAL A 119 6.64 1.06 19.70
CA VAL A 119 5.62 1.03 18.63
C VAL A 119 6.00 1.99 17.52
N LEU A 120 6.00 1.53 16.27
CA LEU A 120 6.12 2.38 15.09
C LEU A 120 4.74 2.90 14.72
N VAL A 121 4.60 4.22 14.58
CA VAL A 121 3.35 4.88 14.23
C VAL A 121 3.54 5.71 12.96
N ALA A 122 2.55 5.71 12.08
CA ALA A 122 2.46 6.58 10.90
C ALA A 122 1.05 7.16 10.81
N ALA A 123 0.93 8.46 10.53
CA ALA A 123 -0.37 9.13 10.44
C ALA A 123 -0.28 10.41 9.59
N PRO A 124 -1.14 10.58 8.56
CA PRO A 124 -1.94 9.53 7.92
C PRO A 124 -1.07 8.57 7.07
N VAL A 125 -1.66 7.47 6.61
CA VAL A 125 -1.07 6.62 5.56
C VAL A 125 -1.92 6.74 4.30
N ASP A 126 -1.35 7.26 3.23
CA ASP A 126 -2.02 7.36 1.94
C ASP A 126 -1.63 6.19 1.04
N LEU A 127 -2.64 5.53 0.49
CA LEU A 127 -2.48 4.42 -0.45
C LEU A 127 -3.06 4.82 -1.79
N THR A 128 -2.32 4.57 -2.86
CA THR A 128 -2.80 4.67 -4.23
C THR A 128 -2.65 3.31 -4.89
N LEU A 129 -3.71 2.82 -5.50
CA LEU A 129 -3.75 1.54 -6.20
C LEU A 129 -4.26 1.75 -7.62
N GLU A 130 -3.53 1.22 -8.59
CA GLU A 130 -3.96 1.17 -9.97
C GLU A 130 -4.62 -0.19 -10.23
N VAL A 131 -5.92 -0.17 -10.48
CA VAL A 131 -6.73 -1.36 -10.71
C VAL A 131 -6.98 -1.49 -12.21
N PRO A 132 -6.43 -2.52 -12.87
CA PRO A 132 -6.71 -2.75 -14.27
C PRO A 132 -8.18 -3.14 -14.47
N THR A 133 -8.73 -2.84 -15.65
CA THR A 133 -10.12 -3.14 -15.97
C THR A 133 -10.47 -4.63 -15.85
N THR A 134 -9.50 -5.53 -16.04
CA THR A 134 -9.67 -6.98 -15.84
C THR A 134 -9.96 -7.33 -14.38
N ALA A 135 -9.18 -6.79 -13.43
CA ALA A 135 -9.39 -6.98 -12.00
C ALA A 135 -10.63 -6.24 -11.48
N LEU A 136 -11.03 -5.16 -12.14
CA LEU A 136 -12.24 -4.41 -11.82
C LEU A 136 -13.49 -5.30 -11.91
N HIS A 137 -13.56 -6.19 -12.90
CA HIS A 137 -14.69 -7.11 -13.08
C HIS A 137 -14.88 -8.03 -11.87
N ASP A 138 -13.80 -8.60 -11.32
CA ASP A 138 -13.87 -9.48 -10.17
C ASP A 138 -14.27 -8.73 -8.89
N LEU A 139 -13.82 -7.48 -8.73
CA LEU A 139 -14.25 -6.59 -7.65
C LEU A 139 -15.76 -6.28 -7.74
N PHE A 140 -16.28 -6.00 -8.94
CA PHE A 140 -17.72 -5.81 -9.17
C PHE A 140 -18.53 -7.07 -8.92
N ARG A 141 -18.00 -8.27 -9.22
CA ARG A 141 -18.68 -9.53 -8.93
C ARG A 141 -18.94 -9.69 -7.43
N TRP A 142 -18.01 -9.25 -6.60
CA TRP A 142 -18.14 -9.27 -5.15
C TRP A 142 -19.06 -8.15 -4.62
N ALA A 143 -18.83 -6.90 -5.03
CA ALA A 143 -19.53 -5.74 -4.46
C ALA A 143 -20.93 -5.47 -5.08
N ALA A 144 -21.10 -5.73 -6.37
CA ALA A 144 -22.32 -5.41 -7.12
C ALA A 144 -22.56 -6.41 -8.27
N PRO A 145 -22.99 -7.66 -7.97
CA PRO A 145 -23.00 -8.79 -8.93
C PRO A 145 -23.93 -8.61 -10.14
N ARG A 146 -24.78 -7.57 -10.14
CA ARG A 146 -25.69 -7.26 -11.26
C ARG A 146 -25.04 -6.38 -12.32
N LEU A 147 -23.92 -5.72 -12.00
CA LEU A 147 -23.22 -4.77 -12.84
C LEU A 147 -21.80 -5.27 -13.14
N SER A 148 -21.30 -4.92 -14.32
CA SER A 148 -19.90 -5.07 -14.70
C SER A 148 -19.38 -3.69 -15.08
N GLY A 149 -18.29 -3.26 -14.47
CA GLY A 149 -17.57 -2.04 -14.84
C GLY A 149 -16.44 -2.34 -15.80
N GLU A 150 -16.26 -1.46 -16.77
CA GLU A 150 -15.15 -1.45 -17.72
C GLU A 150 -14.67 0.00 -17.86
N VAL A 151 -13.37 0.26 -17.89
CA VAL A 151 -12.86 1.58 -18.30
C VAL A 151 -12.28 1.42 -19.69
N GLY A 152 -12.79 2.20 -20.65
CA GLY A 152 -12.24 2.15 -21.99
C GLY A 152 -10.85 2.79 -22.07
N SER A 153 -10.17 2.58 -23.19
CA SER A 153 -8.92 3.26 -23.53
C SER A 153 -9.07 4.78 -23.71
N ASP A 154 -10.31 5.28 -23.76
CA ASP A 154 -10.68 6.69 -23.70
C ASP A 154 -10.73 7.25 -22.26
N GLY A 155 -10.48 6.41 -21.25
CA GLY A 155 -10.58 6.78 -19.83
C GLY A 155 -12.03 6.95 -19.34
N VAL A 156 -13.02 6.53 -20.14
CA VAL A 156 -14.43 6.65 -19.79
C VAL A 156 -14.90 5.37 -19.10
N ALA A 157 -15.48 5.52 -17.90
CA ALA A 157 -16.07 4.41 -17.19
C ALA A 157 -17.41 4.00 -17.82
N ARG A 158 -17.54 2.72 -18.14
CA ARG A 158 -18.69 2.10 -18.80
C ARG A 158 -19.25 1.03 -17.88
N LEU A 159 -20.53 1.16 -17.52
CA LEU A 159 -21.26 0.15 -16.77
C LEU A 159 -22.14 -0.68 -17.70
N ARG A 160 -22.10 -1.99 -17.52
CA ARG A 160 -22.90 -2.96 -18.26
C ARG A 160 -23.69 -3.83 -17.31
N MET A 161 -24.82 -4.35 -17.76
CA MET A 161 -25.54 -5.37 -17.00
C MET A 161 -24.80 -6.70 -17.12
N ALA A 162 -24.32 -7.23 -15.99
CA ALA A 162 -23.53 -8.46 -15.97
C ALA A 162 -24.29 -9.65 -16.61
N ARG A 163 -25.61 -9.74 -16.36
CA ARG A 163 -26.47 -10.80 -16.91
C ARG A 163 -26.89 -10.57 -18.37
N ARG A 164 -26.73 -9.37 -18.92
CA ARG A 164 -27.19 -9.00 -20.27
C ARG A 164 -26.23 -7.98 -20.92
N PRO A 165 -24.98 -8.36 -21.23
CA PRO A 165 -23.97 -7.43 -21.75
C PRO A 165 -24.29 -6.88 -23.15
N LEU A 166 -25.16 -7.57 -23.90
CA LEU A 166 -25.62 -7.19 -25.23
C LEU A 166 -26.69 -6.09 -25.24
N LEU A 167 -27.26 -5.74 -24.08
CA LEU A 167 -28.20 -4.60 -23.98
C LEU A 167 -27.50 -3.25 -24.15
N GLY A 168 -26.17 -3.22 -24.10
CA GLY A 168 -25.38 -2.02 -24.26
C GLY A 168 -24.59 -1.65 -23.00
N HIS A 169 -24.18 -0.40 -22.94
CA HIS A 169 -23.38 0.15 -21.84
C HIS A 169 -23.80 1.58 -21.50
N LEU A 170 -23.51 1.96 -20.26
CA LEU A 170 -23.78 3.29 -19.72
C LEU A 170 -22.44 3.95 -19.41
N GLU A 171 -22.14 5.06 -20.06
CA GLU A 171 -21.01 5.90 -19.68
C GLU A 171 -21.37 6.66 -18.41
N VAL A 172 -20.56 6.50 -17.39
CA VAL A 172 -20.77 7.08 -16.07
C VAL A 172 -19.58 7.91 -15.64
N ASP A 173 -19.86 9.02 -14.99
CA ASP A 173 -18.89 9.65 -14.11
C ASP A 173 -19.08 9.08 -12.71
N ALA A 174 -17.99 8.83 -12.02
CA ALA A 174 -18.01 8.43 -10.62
C ALA A 174 -17.40 9.54 -9.77
N ARG A 175 -18.11 9.92 -8.70
CA ARG A 175 -17.61 10.87 -7.71
C ARG A 175 -17.77 10.28 -6.33
N LEU A 176 -16.67 10.24 -5.58
CA LEU A 176 -16.70 9.82 -4.20
C LEU A 176 -17.09 11.00 -3.30
N ASP A 177 -18.04 10.77 -2.40
CA ASP A 177 -18.43 11.68 -1.33
C ASP A 177 -18.53 10.90 -0.01
N GLY A 178 -17.49 11.01 0.80
CA GLY A 178 -17.31 10.18 2.00
C GLY A 178 -17.27 8.69 1.66
N SER A 179 -18.24 7.93 2.18
CA SER A 179 -18.40 6.49 1.90
C SER A 179 -19.36 6.19 0.75
N THR A 180 -19.81 7.21 0.02
CA THR A 180 -20.81 7.06 -1.05
C THR A 180 -20.20 7.36 -2.39
N LEU A 181 -20.21 6.37 -3.27
CA LEU A 181 -19.85 6.55 -4.67
C LEU A 181 -21.08 6.98 -5.46
N TRP A 182 -21.09 8.23 -5.91
CA TRP A 182 -22.14 8.75 -6.79
C TRP A 182 -21.80 8.44 -8.24
N LEU A 183 -22.62 7.60 -8.86
CA LEU A 183 -22.50 7.24 -10.27
C LEU A 183 -23.49 8.08 -11.07
N ARG A 184 -22.98 9.00 -11.87
CA ARG A 184 -23.78 9.89 -12.69
C ARG A 184 -23.74 9.43 -14.15
N PRO A 185 -24.87 8.99 -14.70
CA PRO A 185 -24.90 8.54 -16.09
C PRO A 185 -24.89 9.73 -17.04
N ARG A 186 -24.04 9.66 -18.08
CA ARG A 186 -23.90 10.69 -19.12
C ARG A 186 -24.42 10.23 -20.47
N VAL A 187 -24.12 9.00 -20.86
CA VAL A 187 -24.51 8.48 -22.16
C VAL A 187 -24.98 7.05 -21.99
N ALA A 188 -26.14 6.74 -22.58
CA ALA A 188 -26.62 5.39 -22.73
C ALA A 188 -26.38 4.93 -24.16
N VAL A 189 -25.61 3.87 -24.34
CA VAL A 189 -25.44 3.21 -25.63
C VAL A 189 -26.21 1.91 -25.59
N VAL A 190 -27.24 1.80 -26.44
CA VAL A 190 -28.06 0.58 -26.56
C VAL A 190 -27.98 0.14 -28.02
N ARG A 191 -27.39 -1.05 -28.26
CA ARG A 191 -27.08 -1.57 -29.60
C ARG A 191 -26.23 -0.58 -30.41
N THR A 192 -26.81 0.07 -31.42
CA THR A 192 -26.16 1.08 -32.28
C THR A 192 -26.56 2.50 -31.94
N SER A 193 -27.54 2.69 -31.05
CA SER A 193 -28.06 4.00 -30.68
C SER A 193 -27.32 4.55 -29.48
N ARG A 194 -26.77 5.76 -29.63
CA ARG A 194 -26.09 6.52 -28.56
C ARG A 194 -27.01 7.67 -28.14
N TRP A 195 -27.44 7.66 -26.89
CA TRP A 195 -28.29 8.69 -26.31
C TRP A 195 -27.54 9.46 -25.23
N THR A 196 -27.29 10.75 -25.48
CA THR A 196 -26.78 11.65 -24.46
C THR A 196 -27.89 11.91 -23.45
N LEU A 197 -27.62 11.59 -22.19
CA LEU A 197 -28.57 11.77 -21.12
C LEU A 197 -28.58 13.24 -20.68
N PRO A 198 -29.75 13.82 -20.36
CA PRO A 198 -29.83 15.20 -19.88
C PRO A 198 -28.95 15.43 -18.65
N ALA A 199 -28.47 16.67 -18.47
CA ALA A 199 -27.71 17.04 -17.28
C ALA A 199 -28.53 16.99 -15.97
N ARG A 200 -29.83 16.69 -16.05
CA ARG A 200 -30.70 16.49 -14.89
C ARG A 200 -30.88 15.03 -14.49
N THR A 201 -30.22 14.10 -15.19
CA THR A 201 -30.31 12.68 -14.84
C THR A 201 -29.78 12.47 -13.42
N PRO A 202 -30.54 11.80 -12.53
CA PRO A 202 -30.13 11.61 -11.15
C PRO A 202 -28.86 10.79 -11.08
N ALA A 203 -27.97 11.18 -10.16
CA ALA A 203 -26.83 10.35 -9.80
C ALA A 203 -27.31 9.23 -8.87
N TYR A 204 -26.80 8.02 -9.08
CA TYR A 204 -27.15 6.85 -8.29
C TYR A 204 -26.11 6.65 -7.18
N PRO A 205 -26.51 6.64 -5.90
CA PRO A 205 -25.60 6.40 -4.80
C PRO A 205 -25.30 4.90 -4.69
N VAL A 206 -24.03 4.54 -4.69
CA VAL A 206 -23.54 3.21 -4.35
C VAL A 206 -22.79 3.33 -3.03
N ARG A 207 -23.30 2.66 -2.00
CA ARG A 207 -22.59 2.57 -0.72
C ARG A 207 -21.42 1.63 -0.89
N LEU A 208 -20.22 2.13 -0.64
CA LEU A 208 -19.04 1.28 -0.59
C LEU A 208 -19.05 0.50 0.73
N PRO A 209 -18.65 -0.78 0.73
CA PRO A 209 -18.48 -1.51 1.97
C PRO A 209 -17.39 -0.86 2.82
N GLU A 210 -17.49 -1.03 4.14
CA GLU A 210 -16.41 -0.63 5.04
C GLU A 210 -15.17 -1.48 4.71
N LEU A 211 -14.09 -0.81 4.34
CA LEU A 211 -12.83 -1.49 4.06
C LEU A 211 -12.19 -1.91 5.40
N PRO A 212 -11.49 -3.05 5.42
CA PRO A 212 -10.88 -3.55 6.65
C PRO A 212 -9.81 -2.58 7.17
N HIS A 213 -9.56 -2.66 8.48
CA HIS A 213 -8.46 -1.97 9.14
C HIS A 213 -8.48 -0.43 9.06
N GLY A 214 -9.66 0.19 9.08
CA GLY A 214 -9.80 1.64 9.10
C GLY A 214 -9.45 2.33 7.77
N LEU A 215 -9.28 1.56 6.69
CA LEU A 215 -9.08 2.09 5.35
C LEU A 215 -10.30 2.87 4.90
N ARG A 216 -10.08 4.10 4.45
CA ARG A 216 -11.12 4.95 3.89
C ARG A 216 -10.73 5.33 2.47
N LEU A 217 -11.57 4.99 1.51
CA LEU A 217 -11.41 5.47 0.16
C LEU A 217 -11.58 7.00 0.17
N THR A 218 -10.62 7.72 -0.42
CA THR A 218 -10.58 9.19 -0.49
C THR A 218 -10.76 9.71 -1.90
N GLY A 219 -10.46 8.89 -2.92
CA GLY A 219 -10.58 9.28 -4.31
C GLY A 219 -10.72 8.10 -5.26
N ILE A 220 -11.39 8.37 -6.38
CA ILE A 220 -11.45 7.48 -7.54
C ILE A 220 -11.23 8.34 -8.77
N ALA A 221 -10.28 7.96 -9.61
CA ALA A 221 -10.06 8.56 -10.92
C ALA A 221 -10.00 7.47 -11.99
N PHE A 222 -10.47 7.79 -13.19
CA PHE A 222 -10.41 6.89 -14.33
C PHE A 222 -9.24 7.30 -15.22
N ALA A 223 -8.39 6.32 -15.52
CA ALA A 223 -7.30 6.43 -16.48
C ALA A 223 -7.62 5.50 -17.68
N PRO A 224 -6.95 5.66 -18.82
CA PRO A 224 -7.07 4.72 -19.93
C PRO A 224 -6.84 3.28 -19.44
N ASP A 225 -7.85 2.41 -19.63
CA ASP A 225 -7.83 0.98 -19.25
C ASP A 225 -7.67 0.67 -17.74
N ALA A 226 -7.60 1.68 -16.87
CA ALA A 226 -7.37 1.51 -15.44
C ALA A 226 -8.22 2.44 -14.55
N VAL A 227 -8.41 2.03 -13.29
CA VAL A 227 -9.02 2.84 -12.23
C VAL A 227 -7.97 3.14 -11.18
N HIS A 228 -7.73 4.41 -10.92
CA HIS A 228 -6.86 4.85 -9.83
C HIS A 228 -7.72 5.04 -8.58
N LEU A 229 -7.44 4.22 -7.56
CA LEU A 229 -8.07 4.30 -6.26
C LEU A 229 -7.10 4.97 -5.29
N SER A 230 -7.58 5.99 -4.59
CA SER A 230 -6.86 6.61 -3.48
C SER A 230 -7.60 6.27 -2.19
N ALA A 231 -6.87 5.77 -1.20
CA ALA A 231 -7.37 5.48 0.13
C ALA A 231 -6.43 6.08 1.18
N SER A 232 -6.93 6.26 2.39
CA SER A 232 -6.14 6.70 3.53
C SER A 232 -6.50 5.91 4.78
N VAL A 233 -5.51 5.69 5.63
CA VAL A 233 -5.70 5.24 7.01
C VAL A 233 -5.32 6.40 7.91
N ALA A 234 -6.19 6.73 8.87
CA ALA A 234 -5.95 7.88 9.76
C ALA A 234 -4.68 7.69 10.60
N GLU A 235 -4.49 6.49 11.13
CA GLU A 235 -3.31 6.12 11.89
C GLU A 235 -2.98 4.65 11.69
N TRP A 236 -1.72 4.37 11.44
CA TRP A 236 -1.19 3.03 11.34
C TRP A 236 -0.15 2.78 12.43
N GLN A 237 -0.24 1.62 13.08
CA GLN A 237 0.68 1.25 14.15
C GLN A 237 1.19 -0.18 13.99
N MET A 238 2.43 -0.39 14.39
CA MET A 238 3.06 -1.71 14.44
C MET A 238 4.00 -1.80 15.63
N ASP A 239 3.79 -2.78 16.52
CA ASP A 239 4.75 -3.05 17.59
C ASP A 239 6.10 -3.41 16.96
N MET A 240 7.18 -2.86 17.48
CA MET A 240 8.55 -3.11 17.03
C MET A 240 9.43 -3.58 18.20
N PRO A 241 9.14 -4.75 18.81
CA PRO A 241 10.12 -5.38 19.67
C PRO A 241 11.35 -5.77 18.84
N ARG A 242 12.52 -5.80 19.49
CA ARG A 242 13.80 -6.09 18.83
C ARG A 242 13.78 -7.40 18.02
N SER A 243 13.26 -8.47 18.62
CA SER A 243 13.14 -9.78 17.95
C SER A 243 12.38 -9.68 16.63
N ARG A 244 11.36 -8.81 16.54
CA ARG A 244 10.57 -8.62 15.32
C ARG A 244 11.37 -7.92 14.22
N VAL A 245 12.23 -6.96 14.57
CA VAL A 245 13.11 -6.31 13.59
C VAL A 245 14.12 -7.33 13.05
N GLU A 246 14.71 -8.12 13.92
CA GLU A 246 15.65 -9.19 13.56
C GLU A 246 14.98 -10.26 12.67
N ASP A 247 13.74 -10.66 13.00
CA ASP A 247 12.95 -11.61 12.21
C ASP A 247 12.64 -11.07 10.80
N ILE A 248 12.23 -9.79 10.68
CA ILE A 248 11.95 -9.16 9.39
C ILE A 248 13.22 -9.11 8.55
N ILE A 249 14.35 -8.68 9.12
CA ILE A 249 15.63 -8.64 8.40
C ILE A 249 16.08 -10.05 7.99
N GLY A 250 15.92 -11.03 8.88
CA GLY A 250 16.20 -12.44 8.61
C GLY A 250 15.38 -12.95 7.43
N GLN A 251 14.06 -12.75 7.44
CA GLN A 251 13.17 -13.17 6.36
C GLN A 251 13.47 -12.44 5.04
N LEU A 252 13.76 -11.14 5.08
CA LEU A 252 14.17 -10.36 3.89
C LEU A 252 15.52 -10.79 3.33
N SER A 253 16.42 -11.31 4.18
CA SER A 253 17.75 -11.77 3.75
C SER A 253 17.71 -13.08 2.97
N VAL A 254 16.71 -13.94 3.24
CA VAL A 254 16.54 -15.24 2.56
C VAL A 254 15.60 -15.10 1.37
N ALA A 255 16.10 -15.36 0.16
CA ALA A 255 15.28 -15.32 -1.03
C ALA A 255 14.17 -16.40 -0.99
N GLY A 256 12.93 -16.00 -1.29
CA GLY A 256 11.79 -16.90 -1.42
C GLY A 256 11.06 -17.26 -0.12
N VAL A 257 11.48 -16.72 1.04
CA VAL A 257 10.73 -16.89 2.29
C VAL A 257 9.62 -15.85 2.36
N PRO A 258 8.35 -16.25 2.56
CA PRO A 258 7.26 -15.29 2.73
C PRO A 258 7.43 -14.54 4.05
N LEU A 259 7.33 -13.22 3.97
CA LEU A 259 7.25 -12.33 5.10
C LEU A 259 5.94 -12.56 5.84
N ASN A 260 6.02 -13.06 7.07
CA ASN A 260 4.82 -13.36 7.83
C ASN A 260 4.35 -12.12 8.58
N LEU A 261 3.34 -11.44 8.04
CA LEU A 261 2.80 -10.21 8.60
C LEU A 261 1.45 -10.39 9.33
N THR A 262 0.92 -11.62 9.43
CA THR A 262 -0.36 -11.98 10.09
C THR A 262 -0.54 -11.55 11.55
N ARG A 263 0.52 -11.15 12.25
CA ARG A 263 0.42 -10.60 13.63
C ARG A 263 0.76 -9.12 13.73
N LEU A 264 0.83 -8.40 12.61
CA LEU A 264 1.56 -7.12 12.54
C LEU A 264 0.73 -5.86 12.71
N THR A 265 -0.60 -5.93 12.68
CA THR A 265 -1.42 -4.72 12.66
C THR A 265 -2.51 -4.78 13.71
N ARG A 266 -2.30 -4.10 14.83
CA ARG A 266 -3.41 -3.48 15.56
C ARG A 266 -3.63 -2.13 14.91
N LEU A 267 -4.64 -2.06 14.05
CA LEU A 267 -5.15 -0.80 13.53
C LEU A 267 -6.39 -0.47 14.34
N LEU A 268 -6.33 0.63 15.09
CA LEU A 268 -7.45 1.18 15.86
C LEU A 268 -8.33 2.03 14.95
#